data_AF-C4A0Q7-F1
#
_entry.id   AF-C4A0Q7-F1
#
_cell.length_a   1.000
_cell.length_b   1.000
_cell.length_c   1.000
_cell.angle_alpha   90.00
_cell.angle_beta   90.00
_cell.angle_gamma   90.00
#
_symmetry.space_group_name_H-M   'P 1'
#
loop_
_entity.id
_entity.type
_entity.pdbx_description
1 polymer ?
#
loop_
_entity_poly.entity_id
_entity_poly.type
_entity_poly.pdbx_seq_one_letter_code
_entity_poly.pdbx_strand_id
1 'polypeptide(L)'
;MQTEEFWGLIKHSCTAGYMLLHQKCYKLSTEKANFRDAQSVCEKEGGRLATIPNKYTNNYLLSKIRHLQGYKDGYWIGLNDIENEGTFVWSDGSTLKGTWSNIY
;
A
#
# COMPACT_ATOMS: atom_id res chain seq x y z
N MET A 1 -24.10 -33.35 19.00
CA MET A 1 -22.83 -33.73 19.65
C MET A 1 -21.82 -33.90 18.52
N GLN A 2 -20.85 -33.02 18.24
CA GLN A 2 -20.34 -31.82 18.91
C GLN A 2 -20.14 -30.72 17.85
N THR A 3 -20.40 -29.48 18.26
CA THR A 3 -20.09 -28.25 17.55
C THR A 3 -18.66 -27.84 17.93
N GLU A 4 -17.71 -28.03 17.02
CA GLU A 4 -16.31 -27.67 17.26
C GLU A 4 -16.00 -26.30 16.62
N GLU A 5 -16.20 -25.26 17.45
CA GLU A 5 -15.33 -24.09 17.68
C GLU A 5 -14.75 -23.30 16.48
N PHE A 6 -15.47 -22.23 16.12
CA PHE A 6 -15.14 -21.17 15.16
C PHE A 6 -14.01 -20.19 15.61
N TRP A 7 -13.07 -20.61 16.48
CA TRP A 7 -12.12 -19.70 17.17
C TRP A 7 -10.63 -19.93 16.89
N GLY A 8 -10.25 -20.30 15.66
CA GLY A 8 -8.83 -20.29 15.30
C GLY A 8 -8.54 -20.40 13.80
N LEU A 9 -7.70 -19.48 13.29
CA LEU A 9 -6.91 -19.59 12.04
C LEU A 9 -7.45 -18.99 10.73
N ILE A 10 -7.98 -17.76 10.72
CA ILE A 10 -7.72 -16.93 9.50
C ILE A 10 -6.30 -16.39 9.61
N LYS A 11 -5.30 -17.23 9.28
CA LYS A 11 -3.97 -16.71 8.97
C LYS A 11 -4.12 -15.83 7.74
N HIS A 12 -4.13 -14.52 7.96
CA HIS A 12 -4.09 -13.58 6.86
C HIS A 12 -2.74 -13.78 6.17
N SER A 13 -2.73 -14.42 5.01
CA SER A 13 -1.54 -14.65 4.20
C SER A 13 -1.64 -13.83 2.93
N CYS A 14 -0.53 -13.24 2.52
CA CYS A 14 -0.43 -12.58 1.23
C CYS A 14 0.14 -13.53 0.18
N THR A 15 -0.21 -13.30 -1.09
CA THR A 15 0.42 -13.98 -2.22
C THR A 15 1.94 -13.80 -2.20
N ALA A 16 2.68 -14.74 -2.78
CA ALA A 16 4.13 -14.63 -2.90
C ALA A 16 4.54 -13.28 -3.52
N GLY A 17 5.56 -12.64 -2.94
CA GLY A 17 6.00 -11.29 -3.33
C GLY A 17 5.29 -10.13 -2.63
N TYR A 18 4.23 -10.41 -1.86
CA TYR A 18 3.57 -9.42 -1.01
C TYR A 18 3.96 -9.57 0.47
N MET A 19 4.03 -8.44 1.16
CA MET A 19 4.32 -8.33 2.58
C MET A 19 3.02 -8.07 3.35
N LEU A 20 2.73 -8.91 4.35
CA LEU A 20 1.61 -8.69 5.26
C LEU A 20 1.96 -7.62 6.29
N LEU A 21 1.08 -6.61 6.40
CA LEU A 21 1.19 -5.55 7.40
C LEU A 21 -0.22 -5.12 7.83
N HIS A 22 -0.58 -5.32 9.10
CA HIS A 22 -1.88 -4.95 9.66
C HIS A 22 -3.07 -5.39 8.80
N GLN A 23 -3.11 -6.68 8.43
CA GLN A 23 -4.18 -7.29 7.62
C GLN A 23 -4.27 -6.78 6.17
N LYS A 24 -3.32 -5.95 5.72
CA LYS A 24 -3.17 -5.53 4.33
C LYS A 24 -1.91 -6.14 3.71
N CYS A 25 -1.95 -6.37 2.40
CA CYS A 25 -0.83 -6.90 1.63
C CYS A 25 -0.20 -5.78 0.80
N TYR A 26 1.12 -5.62 0.89
CA TYR A 26 1.88 -4.60 0.17
C TYR A 26 2.94 -5.22 -0.73
N LYS A 27 3.13 -4.67 -1.93
CA LYS A 27 4.19 -5.08 -2.86
C LYS A 27 4.95 -3.85 -3.33
N LEU A 28 6.27 -3.97 -3.46
CA LEU A 28 7.11 -2.96 -4.09
C LEU A 28 7.32 -3.37 -5.54
N SER A 29 6.70 -2.65 -6.49
CA SER A 29 6.89 -2.91 -7.92
C SER A 29 8.29 -2.48 -8.36
N THR A 30 8.96 -3.29 -9.19
CA THR A 30 10.24 -2.92 -9.80
C THR A 30 10.07 -2.25 -11.17
N GLU A 31 8.85 -2.14 -11.68
CA GLU A 31 8.55 -1.51 -12.96
C GLU A 31 8.57 0.01 -12.84
N LYS A 32 9.31 0.68 -13.72
CA LYS A 32 9.27 2.15 -13.82
C LYS A 32 8.04 2.56 -14.60
N ALA A 33 7.22 3.41 -14.00
CA ALA A 33 5.95 3.86 -14.57
C ALA A 33 5.65 5.29 -14.10
N ASN A 34 4.83 6.02 -14.87
CA ASN A 34 4.15 7.21 -14.34
C ASN A 34 3.01 6.79 -13.39
N PHE A 35 2.38 7.75 -12.72
CA PHE A 35 1.33 7.46 -11.73
C PHE A 35 0.18 6.60 -12.29
N ARG A 36 -0.34 6.95 -13.48
CA ARG A 36 -1.48 6.26 -14.09
C ARG A 36 -1.13 4.82 -14.49
N ASP A 37 0.05 4.65 -15.07
CA ASP A 37 0.54 3.31 -15.45
C ASP A 37 0.83 2.45 -14.21
N ALA A 38 1.40 3.03 -13.14
CA ALA A 38 1.62 2.34 -11.88
C ALA A 38 0.31 1.89 -11.23
N GLN A 39 -0.73 2.73 -11.29
CA GLN A 39 -2.07 2.36 -10.87
C GLN A 39 -2.63 1.19 -11.69
N SER A 40 -2.52 1.25 -13.02
CA SER A 40 -2.96 0.15 -13.90
C SER A 40 -2.24 -1.17 -13.60
N VAL A 41 -0.94 -1.13 -13.30
CA VAL A 41 -0.17 -2.32 -12.88
C VAL A 41 -0.75 -2.91 -11.60
N CYS A 42 -1.01 -2.08 -10.58
CA CYS A 42 -1.61 -2.56 -9.33
C CYS A 42 -3.02 -3.16 -9.54
N GLU A 43 -3.84 -2.54 -10.38
CA GLU A 43 -5.20 -3.01 -10.69
C GLU A 43 -5.20 -4.34 -11.45
N LYS A 44 -4.25 -4.56 -12.36
CA LYS A 44 -4.06 -5.84 -13.06
C LYS A 44 -3.71 -6.99 -12.11
N GLU A 45 -3.08 -6.69 -10.98
CA GLU A 45 -2.79 -7.67 -9.92
C GLU A 45 -3.93 -7.80 -8.89
N GLY A 46 -5.11 -7.20 -9.14
CA GLY A 46 -6.26 -7.22 -8.24
C GLY A 46 -6.11 -6.30 -7.03
N GLY A 47 -5.16 -5.36 -7.07
CA GLY A 47 -4.88 -4.40 -6.02
C GLY A 47 -5.09 -2.94 -6.46
N ARG A 48 -4.37 -2.04 -5.80
CA ARG A 48 -4.36 -0.58 -6.05
C ARG A 48 -3.07 0.01 -5.49
N LEU A 49 -2.71 1.23 -5.91
CA LEU A 49 -1.58 1.95 -5.32
C LEU A 49 -1.72 2.03 -3.79
N ALA A 50 -0.60 1.93 -3.08
CA ALA A 50 -0.62 1.71 -1.63
C ALA A 50 -1.21 2.89 -0.85
N THR A 51 -2.09 2.58 0.11
CA THR A 51 -2.56 3.52 1.13
C THR A 51 -1.62 3.48 2.33
N ILE A 52 -1.21 4.65 2.84
CA ILE A 52 -0.30 4.76 3.98
C ILE A 52 -1.03 5.45 5.14
N PRO A 53 -1.75 4.70 5.99
CA PRO A 53 -2.67 5.29 6.97
C PRO A 53 -1.96 5.88 8.20
N ASN A 54 -0.70 5.53 8.43
CA ASN A 54 0.03 5.96 9.62
C ASN A 54 1.55 5.90 9.44
N LYS A 55 2.26 6.57 10.36
CA LYS A 55 3.74 6.61 10.41
C LYS A 55 4.37 5.22 10.50
N TYR A 56 3.73 4.28 11.19
CA TYR A 56 4.25 2.91 11.30
C TYR A 56 4.31 2.23 9.92
N THR A 57 3.23 2.31 9.15
CA THR A 57 3.16 1.76 7.79
C THR A 57 4.19 2.42 6.88
N ASN A 58 4.29 3.75 6.95
CA ASN A 58 5.28 4.52 6.21
C ASN A 58 6.71 4.03 6.51
N ASN A 59 7.08 3.97 7.79
CA ASN A 59 8.42 3.57 8.22
C ASN A 59 8.74 2.12 7.86
N TYR A 60 7.76 1.22 7.98
CA TYR A 60 7.93 -0.16 7.56
C TYR A 60 8.23 -0.25 6.06
N LEU A 61 7.44 0.39 5.21
CA LEU A 61 7.65 0.38 3.76
C LEU A 61 8.98 1.04 3.37
N LEU A 62 9.31 2.18 3.97
CA LEU A 62 10.60 2.84 3.78
C LEU A 62 11.79 1.95 4.18
N SER A 63 11.67 1.19 5.27
CA SER A 63 12.72 0.25 5.68
C SER A 63 12.99 -0.80 4.60
N LYS A 64 11.94 -1.30 3.92
CA LYS A 64 12.07 -2.28 2.84
C LYS A 64 12.68 -1.67 1.58
N ILE A 65 12.29 -0.44 1.25
CA ILE A 65 12.79 0.30 0.10
C ILE A 65 14.29 0.62 0.25
N ARG A 66 14.75 1.04 1.44
CA ARG A 66 16.16 1.40 1.69
C ARG A 66 17.15 0.26 1.41
N HIS A 67 16.70 -0.98 1.46
CA HIS A 67 17.54 -2.15 1.17
C HIS A 67 17.62 -2.50 -0.33
N LEU A 68 16.81 -1.86 -1.18
CA LEU A 68 16.81 -2.08 -2.62
C LEU A 68 17.89 -1.22 -3.29
N GLN A 69 18.86 -1.88 -3.93
CA GLN A 69 19.87 -1.18 -4.72
C GLN A 69 19.22 -0.45 -5.91
N GLY A 70 19.63 0.79 -6.17
CA GLY A 70 19.12 1.58 -7.29
C GLY A 70 17.91 2.47 -6.96
N TYR A 71 17.49 2.56 -5.69
CA TYR A 71 16.45 3.49 -5.25
C TYR A 71 16.92 4.95 -5.34
N LYS A 72 16.59 5.63 -6.45
CA LYS A 72 16.84 7.07 -6.63
C LYS A 72 15.59 7.89 -6.93
N ASP A 73 14.55 7.27 -7.48
CA ASP A 73 13.43 7.99 -8.10
C ASP A 73 12.14 7.98 -7.26
N GLY A 74 12.12 7.34 -6.09
CA GLY A 74 10.91 7.22 -5.27
C GLY A 74 9.99 6.05 -5.67
N TYR A 75 8.88 5.88 -4.94
CA TYR A 75 7.79 4.96 -5.25
C TYR A 75 6.48 5.73 -5.31
N TRP A 76 5.63 5.38 -6.27
CA TRP A 76 4.26 5.87 -6.30
C TRP A 76 3.43 5.29 -5.14
N ILE A 77 2.58 6.13 -4.56
CA ILE A 77 1.60 5.77 -3.54
C ILE A 77 0.22 6.22 -4.00
N GLY A 78 -0.84 5.78 -3.32
CA GLY A 78 -2.21 6.01 -3.75
C GLY A 78 -2.82 7.36 -3.39
N LEU A 79 -2.08 8.27 -2.76
CA LEU A 79 -2.60 9.60 -2.42
C LEU A 79 -2.64 10.47 -3.67
N ASN A 80 -3.80 11.01 -4.01
CA ASN A 80 -3.99 11.81 -5.22
C ASN A 80 -5.16 12.79 -5.04
N ASP A 81 -5.23 13.79 -5.90
CA ASP A 81 -6.30 14.79 -5.98
C ASP A 81 -6.84 14.93 -7.41
N ILE A 82 -6.76 13.83 -8.19
CA ILE A 82 -7.12 13.79 -9.61
C ILE A 82 -8.56 14.23 -9.87
N GLU A 83 -9.49 13.82 -8.99
CA GLU A 83 -10.91 14.15 -9.12
C GLU A 83 -11.21 15.61 -8.77
N ASN A 84 -10.50 16.18 -7.79
CA ASN A 84 -10.70 17.54 -7.34
C ASN A 84 -9.41 18.09 -6.73
N GLU A 85 -8.72 18.96 -7.48
CA GLU A 85 -7.48 19.61 -7.08
C GLU A 85 -7.58 20.21 -5.66
N GLY A 86 -6.57 19.93 -4.83
CA GLY A 86 -6.55 20.37 -3.43
C GLY A 86 -7.38 19.50 -2.46
N THR A 87 -8.13 18.51 -2.95
CA THR A 87 -8.81 17.51 -2.13
C THR A 87 -8.17 16.13 -2.30
N PHE A 88 -7.24 15.83 -1.41
CA PHE A 88 -6.52 14.56 -1.46
C PHE A 88 -7.34 13.37 -0.94
N VAL A 89 -7.39 12.33 -1.75
CA VAL A 89 -8.02 11.05 -1.47
C VAL A 89 -7.03 9.90 -1.70
N TRP A 90 -7.18 8.84 -0.92
CA TRP A 90 -6.44 7.62 -1.16
C TRP A 90 -7.12 6.82 -2.26
N SER A 91 -6.31 6.02 -2.97
CA SER A 91 -6.75 4.97 -3.91
C SER A 91 -7.77 3.99 -3.32
N ASP A 92 -7.90 3.92 -1.99
CA ASP A 92 -8.93 3.12 -1.33
C ASP A 92 -10.27 3.82 -1.09
N GLY A 93 -10.39 5.06 -1.57
CA GLY A 93 -11.54 5.92 -1.39
C GLY A 93 -11.58 6.61 -0.03
N SER A 94 -10.64 6.31 0.88
CA SER A 94 -10.59 7.00 2.16
C SER A 94 -10.01 8.41 2.01
N THR A 95 -10.59 9.37 2.74
CA THR A 95 -10.08 10.74 2.79
C THR A 95 -8.78 10.78 3.59
N LEU A 96 -7.86 11.66 3.17
CA LEU A 96 -6.70 11.96 3.98
C LEU A 96 -7.12 12.56 5.33
N LYS A 97 -6.70 11.92 6.43
CA LYS A 97 -6.92 12.45 7.79
C LYS A 97 -5.71 13.27 8.21
N GLY A 98 -5.90 14.58 8.40
CA GLY A 98 -4.83 15.51 8.77
C GLY A 98 -3.92 15.87 7.60
N THR A 99 -2.66 16.19 7.88
CA THR A 99 -1.66 16.46 6.85
C THR A 99 -0.86 15.20 6.55
N TRP A 100 -0.52 14.98 5.28
CA TRP A 100 0.44 13.97 4.89
C TRP A 100 1.81 14.62 4.69
N SER A 101 2.81 14.11 5.39
CA SER A 101 4.21 14.46 5.16
C SER A 101 5.01 13.19 5.01
N ASN A 102 5.84 13.12 3.96
CA ASN A 102 7.01 12.25 3.97
C ASN A 102 7.88 12.69 5.15
N ILE A 103 7.74 12.01 6.29
CA ILE A 103 8.59 12.31 7.45
C ILE A 103 9.97 11.77 7.09
N TYR A 104 10.87 12.69 6.74
CA TYR A 104 12.30 12.44 6.52
C TYR A 104 12.99 12.03 7.83
#